data_AF-A0A6B3GWU3-F1
#
_entry.id   AF-A0A6B3GWU3-F1
#
_cell.length_a   1.000
_cell.length_b   1.000
_cell.length_c   1.000
_cell.angle_alpha   90.00
_cell.angle_beta   90.00
_cell.angle_gamma   90.00
#
_symmetry.space_group_name_H-M   'P 1'
#
loop_
_entity.id
_entity.type
_entity.pdbx_description
1 polymer ?
#
loop_
_entity_poly.entity_id
_entity_poly.type
_entity_poly.pdbx_seq_one_letter_code
_entity_poly.pdbx_strand_id
1 'polypeptide(L)' 'MSELRFVRLGFGEQAVEYTEAWQKQREVHADRFEDRVPDTCLLLEHPPVYTAGRRTADNERPLDGTPVIDVDR' A
#
# COMPACT_ATOMS: atom_id res chain seq x y z
N MET A 1 -8.46 -7.21 23.23
CA MET A 1 -8.19 -6.87 21.81
C MET A 1 -8.75 -5.49 21.60
N SER A 2 -7.95 -4.50 21.16
CA SER A 2 -8.51 -3.19 20.82
C SER A 2 -9.42 -3.33 19.60
N GLU A 3 -10.44 -2.49 19.51
CA GLU A 3 -11.32 -2.44 18.35
C GLU A 3 -10.51 -2.06 17.10
N LEU A 4 -10.75 -2.74 15.98
CA LEU A 4 -10.07 -2.48 14.71
C LEU A 4 -10.66 -1.22 14.07
N ARG A 5 -9.81 -0.23 13.75
CA ARG A 5 -10.21 0.99 13.05
C ARG A 5 -10.17 0.78 11.54
N PHE A 6 -11.26 1.12 10.86
CA PHE A 6 -11.29 1.11 9.39
C PHE A 6 -11.16 2.53 8.82
N VAL A 7 -10.28 2.72 7.85
CA VAL A 7 -10.09 3.99 7.13
C VAL A 7 -10.28 3.74 5.64
N ARG A 8 -11.16 4.54 5.02
CA ARG A 8 -11.41 4.52 3.58
C ARG A 8 -10.56 5.62 2.92
N LEU A 9 -9.65 5.25 2.03
CA LEU A 9 -8.70 6.14 1.36
C LEU A 9 -8.89 6.07 -0.16
N GLY A 10 -10.01 6.61 -0.66
CA GLY A 10 -10.23 6.80 -2.09
C GLY A 10 -10.59 5.53 -2.89
N PHE A 11 -11.54 5.67 -3.81
CA PHE A 11 -12.03 4.62 -4.70
C PHE A 11 -12.42 5.21 -6.07
N GLY A 12 -12.39 4.41 -7.12
CA GLY A 12 -12.76 4.81 -8.47
C GLY A 12 -11.93 5.99 -8.98
N GLU A 13 -12.59 7.08 -9.37
CA GLU A 13 -11.93 8.31 -9.81
C GLU A 13 -11.05 8.97 -8.72
N GLN A 14 -11.22 8.56 -7.47
CA GLN A 14 -10.44 9.02 -6.32
C GLN A 14 -9.41 7.98 -5.85
N ALA A 15 -9.10 6.98 -6.69
CA ALA A 15 -8.06 6.00 -6.39
C ALA A 15 -6.73 6.69 -6.04
N VAL A 16 -6.01 6.12 -5.07
CA VAL A 16 -4.82 6.74 -4.47
C VAL A 16 -3.57 6.15 -5.11
N GLU A 17 -2.58 6.99 -5.40
CA GLU A 17 -1.29 6.55 -5.93
C GLU A 17 -0.61 5.55 -4.98
N TYR A 18 0.03 4.51 -5.54
CA TYR A 18 0.63 3.44 -4.74
C TYR A 18 1.64 3.98 -3.72
N THR A 19 2.49 4.91 -4.15
CA THR A 19 3.55 5.50 -3.32
C THR A 19 2.98 6.35 -2.17
N GLU A 20 1.89 7.09 -2.41
CA GLU A 20 1.20 7.88 -1.38
C GLU A 20 0.57 6.95 -0.34
N ALA A 21 -0.15 5.91 -0.78
CA ALA A 21 -0.72 4.93 0.13
C ALA A 21 0.35 4.15 0.91
N TRP A 22 1.51 3.88 0.29
CA TRP A 22 2.63 3.24 0.97
C TRP A 22 3.25 4.15 2.04
N GLN A 23 3.38 5.45 1.77
CA GLN A 23 3.73 6.43 2.81
C GLN A 23 2.70 6.42 3.94
N LYS A 24 1.40 6.38 3.60
CA LYS A 24 0.35 6.31 4.62
C LYS A 24 0.42 5.05 5.47
N GLN A 25 0.77 3.91 4.88
CA GLN A 25 1.02 2.68 5.62
C GLN A 25 2.16 2.85 6.64
N ARG A 26 3.26 3.52 6.25
CA ARG A 26 4.41 3.77 7.15
C ARG A 26 4.04 4.71 8.30
N GLU A 27 3.25 5.75 8.04
CA GLU A 27 2.72 6.64 9.08
C GLU A 27 1.83 5.89 10.08
N VAL A 28 0.84 5.14 9.57
CA VAL A 28 -0.09 4.38 10.42
C VAL A 28 0.64 3.32 11.23
N HIS A 29 1.65 2.68 10.64
CA HIS A 29 2.50 1.73 11.35
C HIS A 29 3.28 2.41 12.49
N ALA A 30 3.88 3.58 12.26
CA ALA A 30 4.59 4.34 13.28
C ALA A 30 3.63 4.79 14.41
N ASP A 31 2.47 5.34 14.06
CA ASP A 31 1.44 5.73 15.03
C ASP A 31 0.95 4.54 15.84
N ARG A 32 0.80 3.36 15.22
CA ARG A 32 0.39 2.14 15.92
C ARG A 32 1.47 1.65 16.87
N PHE A 33 2.74 1.65 16.43
CA PHE A 33 3.90 1.26 17.23
C PHE A 33 4.03 2.12 18.50
N GLU A 34 3.66 3.39 18.42
CA GLU A 34 3.65 4.34 19.54
C GLU A 34 2.31 4.34 20.33
N ASP A 35 1.43 3.36 20.09
CA ASP A 35 0.09 3.26 20.70
C ASP A 35 -0.79 4.53 20.54
N ARG A 36 -0.52 5.38 19.54
CA ARG A 36 -1.32 6.59 19.25
C ARG A 36 -2.64 6.29 18.53
N VAL A 37 -2.71 5.15 17.84
CA VAL A 37 -3.92 4.65 17.15
C VAL A 37 -4.10 3.16 17.43
N PRO A 38 -5.32 2.62 17.38
CA PRO A 38 -5.52 1.17 17.40
C PRO A 38 -5.07 0.52 16.10
N ASP A 39 -5.09 -0.82 16.05
CA ASP A 39 -4.91 -1.56 14.80
C ASP A 39 -5.82 -0.99 13.71
N THR A 40 -5.26 -0.75 12.53
CA THR A 40 -5.93 0.02 11.49
C THR A 40 -5.93 -0.75 10.17
N CYS A 41 -7.12 -0.88 9.57
CA CYS A 41 -7.33 -1.43 8.24
C CYS A 41 -7.58 -0.29 7.25
N LEU A 42 -6.68 -0.13 6.27
CA LEU A 42 -6.83 0.83 5.18
C LEU A 42 -7.52 0.14 4.00
N LEU A 43 -8.62 0.73 3.53
CA LEU A 43 -9.39 0.26 2.38
C LEU A 43 -9.31 1.31 1.29
N LEU A 44 -8.83 0.94 0.11
CA LEU A 44 -8.57 1.85 -1.01
C LEU A 44 -8.50 1.11 -2.34
N GLU A 45 -8.48 1.88 -3.43
CA GLU A 45 -8.08 1.43 -4.76
C GLU A 45 -6.83 2.18 -5.22
N HIS A 46 -6.05 1.55 -6.10
CA HIS A 46 -4.95 2.18 -6.82
C HIS A 46 -5.32 2.36 -8.29
N PRO A 47 -4.82 3.41 -8.95
CA PRO A 47 -4.64 3.40 -10.39
C PRO A 47 -3.82 2.15 -10.82
N PRO A 48 -3.88 1.73 -12.11
CA PRO A 48 -3.12 0.58 -12.59
C PRO A 48 -1.64 0.68 -12.24
N VAL A 49 -1.13 -0.30 -11.49
CA VAL A 49 0.24 -0.31 -10.98
C VAL A 49 0.76 -1.74 -10.92
N TYR A 50 2.02 -1.94 -11.32
CA TYR A 50 2.75 -3.18 -11.06
C TYR A 50 3.66 -3.00 -9.85
N THR A 51 3.66 -4.00 -8.96
CA THR A 51 4.55 -4.06 -7.81
C THR A 51 5.30 -5.40 -7.81
N ALA A 52 6.58 -5.37 -7.47
CA ALA A 52 7.44 -6.54 -7.39
C ALA A 52 7.94 -6.70 -5.96
N GLY A 53 7.54 -7.79 -5.30
CA GLY A 53 8.02 -8.11 -3.96
C GLY A 53 9.42 -8.73 -4.00
N ARG A 54 9.98 -9.05 -2.83
CA ARG A 54 11.35 -9.58 -2.73
C ARG A 54 11.61 -10.85 -3.54
N ARG A 55 10.55 -11.63 -3.81
CA ARG A 55 10.61 -12.93 -4.47
C ARG A 55 10.27 -12.87 -5.97
N THR A 56 9.91 -11.69 -6.49
CA THR A 56 9.58 -11.52 -7.90
C THR A 56 10.83 -11.67 -8.75
N ALA A 57 10.80 -12.59 -9.72
CA ALA A 57 11.89 -12.80 -10.66
C ALA A 57 11.77 -11.84 -11.86
N ASP A 58 12.90 -11.54 -12.51
CA ASP A 58 12.92 -10.57 -13.61
C ASP A 58 12.07 -10.99 -14.82
N ASN A 59 11.91 -12.30 -15.04
CA ASN A 59 11.07 -12.84 -16.10
C ASN A 59 9.56 -12.78 -15.80
N GLU A 60 9.17 -12.39 -14.58
CA GLU A 60 7.77 -12.15 -14.19
C GLU A 60 7.36 -10.68 -14.36
N ARG A 61 8.32 -9.80 -14.67
CA ARG A 61 8.07 -8.38 -14.93
C ARG A 61 7.44 -8.17 -16.33
N PRO A 62 6.65 -7.09 -16.53
CA PRO A 62 6.16 -6.72 -17.85
C PRO A 62 7.28 -6.56 -18.87
N LEU A 63 7.11 -7.13 -20.06
CA LEU A 63 8.10 -7.11 -21.14
C LEU A 63 8.00 -5.87 -22.04
N ASP A 64 6.96 -5.06 -21.86
CA ASP A 64 6.65 -3.86 -22.64
C ASP A 64 7.26 -2.58 -22.06
N GLY A 65 8.04 -2.71 -20.98
CA GLY A 65 8.66 -1.57 -20.30
C GLY A 65 7.72 -0.83 -19.35
N THR A 66 6.54 -1.37 -19.05
CA THR A 66 5.65 -0.79 -18.03
C THR A 66 6.40 -0.66 -16.70
N PRO A 67 6.37 0.52 -16.03
CA PRO A 67 7.05 0.71 -14.76
C PRO A 67 6.57 -0.26 -13.68
N VAL A 68 7.51 -0.74 -12.87
CA VAL A 68 7.25 -1.63 -11.74
C VAL A 68 7.85 -1.00 -10.48
N ILE A 69 7.09 -0.98 -9.40
CA ILE A 69 7.57 -0.51 -8.09
C ILE A 69 8.09 -1.71 -7.30
N ASP A 70 9.38 -1.69 -6.95
CA ASP A 70 9.95 -2.69 -6.04
C ASP A 70 9.51 -2.43 -4.59
N VAL A 71 9.03 -3.46 -3.92
CA VAL A 71 8.47 -3.37 -2.56
C VAL A 71 9.14 -4.36 -1.62
N ASP A 72 9.28 -3.97 -0.36
CA ASP A 72 10.18 -4.56 0.62
C ASP A 72 9.63 -5.75 1.42
N ARG A 73 8.47 -6.31 1.02
CA ARG A 73 7.91 -7.53 1.61
C ARG A 73 8.55 -8.81 1.08
#